data_AF-A0A843JDY0-F1
#
_entry.id   AF-A0A843JDY0-F1
#
_cell.length_a   1.000
_cell.length_b   1.000
_cell.length_c   1.000
_cell.angle_alpha   90.00
_cell.angle_beta   90.00
_cell.angle_gamma   90.00
#
_symmetry.space_group_name_H-M   'P 1'
#
loop_
_entity.id
_entity.type
_entity.pdbx_description
1 polymer ?
#
loop_
_entity_poly.entity_id
_entity_poly.type
_entity_poly.pdbx_seq_one_letter_code
_entity_poly.pdbx_strand_id
1 'polypeptide(L)'
;REIDGVISEMIMLPGTVFGDEHSFINQWMEPIDYSIAGSAHSHPGFSNQPSEADKDFFSNTGGIHFITCQPYDRNSWKAYDSRGEPVDIEIIY
;
A
#
# COMPACT_ATOMS: atom_id res chain seq x y z
N ARG A 1 5.48 -7.68 4.01
CA ARG A 1 6.08 -8.96 3.53
C ARG A 1 5.02 -10.02 3.46
N GLU A 2 5.12 -10.91 2.49
CA GLU A 2 4.35 -12.15 2.39
C GLU A 2 5.18 -13.33 2.90
N ILE A 3 4.57 -14.15 3.75
CA ILE A 3 5.13 -15.41 4.26
C ILE A 3 4.05 -16.47 4.08
N ASP A 4 4.36 -17.53 3.32
CA ASP A 4 3.44 -18.65 3.04
C ASP A 4 2.05 -18.21 2.53
N GLY A 5 1.99 -17.17 1.69
CA GLY A 5 0.73 -16.64 1.15
C GLY A 5 0.02 -15.61 2.04
N VAL A 6 0.60 -15.25 3.19
CA VAL A 6 0.00 -14.31 4.15
C VAL A 6 0.84 -13.04 4.25
N ILE A 7 0.20 -11.88 4.03
CA ILE A 7 0.84 -10.57 4.25
C ILE A 7 0.77 -10.24 5.75
N SER A 8 1.90 -10.34 6.46
CA SER A 8 1.92 -10.29 7.93
C SER A 8 2.80 -9.20 8.54
N GLU A 9 3.66 -8.55 7.75
CA GLU A 9 4.66 -7.59 8.25
C GLU A 9 4.67 -6.29 7.43
N MET A 10 4.73 -5.16 8.13
CA MET A 10 4.93 -3.83 7.53
C MET A 10 6.39 -3.40 7.73
N ILE A 11 7.05 -3.03 6.64
CA ILE A 11 8.39 -2.42 6.68
C ILE A 11 8.22 -0.92 6.46
N MET A 12 8.62 -0.11 7.44
CA MET A 12 8.70 1.33 7.24
C MET A 12 10.04 1.67 6.59
N LEU A 13 10.00 2.11 5.33
CA LEU A 13 11.21 2.52 4.62
C LEU A 13 11.75 3.84 5.22
N PRO A 14 13.05 3.92 5.55
CA PRO A 14 13.64 5.18 6.00
C PRO A 14 13.54 6.22 4.87
N GLY A 15 13.40 7.50 5.22
CA GLY A 15 13.24 8.57 4.22
C GLY A 15 11.83 8.70 3.63
N THR A 16 10.86 7.91 4.10
CA THR A 16 9.44 8.12 3.79
C THR A 16 9.01 9.46 4.39
N VAL A 17 8.61 10.41 3.53
CA VAL A 17 8.08 11.69 3.95
C VAL A 17 6.56 11.54 4.04
N PHE A 18 6.01 11.71 5.24
CA PHE A 18 4.59 11.75 5.49
C PHE A 18 4.18 13.22 5.68
N GLY A 19 3.25 13.71 4.87
CA GLY A 19 2.66 15.04 5.00
C GLY A 19 1.14 14.97 4.92
N ASP A 20 0.47 16.06 5.32
CA ASP A 20 -1.00 16.15 5.37
C ASP A 20 -1.68 16.05 3.99
N GLU A 21 -0.92 16.27 2.90
CA GLU A 21 -1.44 16.22 1.52
C GLU A 21 -0.84 15.09 0.68
N HIS A 22 0.42 14.71 0.95
CA HIS A 22 1.15 13.72 0.14
C HIS A 22 2.07 12.86 1.01
N SER A 23 2.19 11.59 0.64
CA SER A 23 3.23 10.69 1.15
C SER A 23 4.11 10.24 -0.02
N PHE A 24 5.42 10.21 0.19
CA PHE A 24 6.38 9.75 -0.82
C PHE A 24 7.15 8.55 -0.28
N ILE A 25 7.07 7.44 -1.00
CA ILE A 25 7.83 6.21 -0.73
C ILE A 25 9.10 6.24 -1.58
N ASN A 26 10.27 6.26 -0.95
CA ASN A 26 11.54 6.17 -1.66
C ASN A 26 11.93 4.71 -1.92
N GLN A 27 11.53 4.20 -3.09
CA GLN A 27 11.83 2.82 -3.52
C GLN A 27 13.35 2.51 -3.57
N TRP A 28 14.23 3.51 -3.74
CA TRP A 28 15.69 3.28 -3.72
C TRP A 28 16.24 2.85 -2.36
N MET A 29 15.45 3.00 -1.31
CA MET A 29 15.78 2.58 0.05
C MET A 29 15.13 1.24 0.42
N GLU A 30 14.44 0.61 -0.53
CA GLU A 30 13.88 -0.72 -0.37
C GLU A 30 15.02 -1.76 -0.28
N PRO A 31 15.03 -2.63 0.75
CA PRO A 31 15.98 -3.71 0.80
C PRO A 31 15.75 -4.65 -0.39
N ILE A 32 16.80 -5.27 -0.91
CA ILE A 32 16.66 -6.38 -1.87
C ILE A 32 16.01 -7.54 -1.11
N ASP A 33 14.68 -7.61 -1.19
CA ASP A 33 13.86 -8.52 -0.41
C ASP A 33 12.67 -8.99 -1.25
N TYR A 34 12.76 -10.23 -1.72
CA TYR A 34 11.73 -10.86 -2.56
C TYR A 34 10.46 -11.21 -1.78
N SER A 35 10.43 -11.02 -0.46
CA SER A 35 9.21 -11.19 0.34
C SER A 35 8.32 -9.95 0.35
N ILE A 36 8.73 -8.84 -0.29
CA ILE A 36 7.90 -7.64 -0.36
C ILE A 36 6.72 -7.91 -1.29
N ALA A 37 5.52 -7.80 -0.71
CA ALA A 37 4.26 -8.12 -1.37
C ALA A 37 3.62 -6.92 -2.10
N GLY A 38 4.17 -5.72 -1.91
CA GLY A 38 3.66 -4.45 -2.42
C GLY A 38 3.74 -3.34 -1.38
N SER A 39 2.77 -2.41 -1.37
CA SER A 39 2.82 -1.21 -0.53
C SER A 39 1.58 -0.99 0.31
N ALA A 40 1.68 -0.11 1.30
CA ALA A 40 0.53 0.42 2.02
C ALA A 40 0.73 1.90 2.30
N HIS A 41 -0.28 2.72 2.03
CA HIS A 41 -0.28 4.15 2.36
C HIS A 41 -1.66 4.64 2.79
N SER A 42 -1.70 5.88 3.27
CA SER A 42 -2.94 6.50 3.73
C SER A 42 -3.30 7.72 2.88
N HIS A 43 -4.60 7.92 2.68
CA HIS A 43 -5.18 9.16 2.20
C HIS A 43 -5.70 9.96 3.40
N PRO A 44 -5.54 11.30 3.43
CA PRO A 44 -6.03 12.15 4.52
C PRO A 44 -7.55 12.36 4.47
N GLY A 45 -8.20 12.12 3.33
CA GLY A 45 -9.65 12.24 3.15
C GLY A 45 -10.42 10.94 3.41
N PHE A 46 -11.69 10.90 3.01
CA PHE A 46 -12.59 9.75 3.15
C PHE A 46 -12.57 8.77 1.95
N SER A 47 -11.68 9.01 0.98
CA SER A 47 -11.56 8.16 -0.21
C SER A 47 -10.36 7.24 -0.05
N ASN A 48 -10.55 5.95 -0.32
CA ASN A 48 -9.49 4.96 -0.47
C ASN A 48 -9.32 4.54 -1.95
N GLN A 49 -9.83 5.35 -2.88
CA GLN A 49 -9.68 5.13 -4.33
C GLN A 49 -8.31 5.64 -4.80
N PRO A 50 -7.60 4.88 -5.66
CA PRO A 50 -6.29 5.30 -6.15
C PRO A 50 -6.42 6.49 -7.09
N SER A 51 -5.54 7.46 -6.92
CA SER A 51 -5.27 8.50 -7.90
C SER A 51 -4.51 7.93 -9.11
N GLU A 52 -4.38 8.71 -10.18
CA GLU A 52 -3.54 8.30 -11.32
C GLU A 52 -2.06 8.14 -10.91
N ALA A 53 -1.57 8.96 -9.98
CA ALA A 53 -0.21 8.82 -9.44
C ALA A 53 -0.05 7.51 -8.64
N ASP A 54 -1.09 7.09 -7.91
CA ASP A 54 -1.09 5.80 -7.21
C ASP A 54 -1.01 4.64 -8.23
N LYS A 55 -1.80 4.68 -9.31
CA LYS A 55 -1.78 3.64 -10.36
C LYS A 55 -0.43 3.58 -11.08
N ASP A 56 0.18 4.72 -11.37
CA ASP A 56 1.53 4.78 -11.92
C ASP A 56 2.54 4.14 -10.95
N PHE A 57 2.44 4.41 -9.66
CA PHE A 57 3.28 3.77 -8.64
C PHE A 57 3.04 2.25 -8.57
N PHE A 58 1.79 1.79 -8.59
CA PHE A 58 1.43 0.36 -8.55
C PHE A 58 1.99 -0.41 -9.74
N SER A 59 1.86 0.16 -10.94
CA SER A 59 2.35 -0.49 -12.17
C SER A 59 3.88 -0.60 -12.21
N ASN A 60 4.59 0.32 -11.56
CA ASN A 60 6.06 0.30 -11.47
C ASN A 60 6.60 -0.63 -10.37
N THR A 61 5.83 -0.88 -9.31
CA THR A 61 6.28 -1.66 -8.14
C THR A 61 5.80 -3.11 -8.16
N GLY A 62 4.63 -3.37 -8.74
CA GLY A 62 4.04 -4.70 -8.71
C GLY A 62 3.48 -5.09 -7.34
N GLY A 63 2.74 -6.20 -7.30
CA GLY A 63 2.18 -6.75 -6.07
C GLY A 63 0.81 -6.16 -5.70
N ILE A 64 0.53 -6.15 -4.39
CA ILE A 64 -0.73 -5.71 -3.78
C ILE A 64 -0.52 -4.41 -3.01
N HIS A 65 -1.39 -3.45 -3.26
CA HIS A 65 -1.29 -2.11 -2.70
C HIS A 65 -2.50 -1.77 -1.84
N PHE A 66 -2.26 -1.38 -0.60
CA PHE A 66 -3.31 -1.01 0.35
C PHE A 66 -3.42 0.51 0.45
N ILE A 67 -4.65 1.02 0.34
CA ILE A 67 -4.98 2.41 0.66
C ILE A 67 -5.93 2.40 1.86
N THR A 68 -5.55 3.08 2.94
CA THR A 68 -6.46 3.40 4.06
C THR A 68 -6.83 4.88 4.05
N CYS A 69 -7.99 5.22 4.58
CA CYS A 69 -8.52 6.59 4.57
C CYS A 69 -9.29 6.88 5.86
N GLN A 70 -9.69 8.14 6.08
CA GLN A 70 -10.61 8.46 7.17
C GLN A 70 -11.90 7.64 7.06
N PRO A 71 -12.51 7.21 8.19
CA PRO A 71 -12.10 7.46 9.59
C PRO A 71 -11.05 6.48 10.16
N TYR A 72 -10.32 5.73 9.33
CA TYR A 72 -9.32 4.73 9.74
C TYR A 72 -9.89 3.60 10.62
N ASP A 73 -11.15 3.21 10.38
CA ASP A 73 -11.73 2.04 11.02
C ASP A 73 -11.37 0.73 10.28
N ARG A 74 -11.85 -0.40 10.80
CA ARG A 74 -11.57 -1.75 10.25
C ARG A 74 -12.01 -1.94 8.79
N ASN A 75 -12.89 -1.09 8.29
CA ASN A 75 -13.43 -1.16 6.93
C ASN A 75 -12.93 0.02 6.06
N SER A 76 -12.16 0.94 6.64
CA SER A 76 -11.66 2.15 5.96
C SER A 76 -10.37 1.88 5.19
N TRP A 77 -10.35 0.78 4.42
CA TRP A 77 -9.22 0.41 3.60
C TRP A 77 -9.67 -0.41 2.40
N LYS A 78 -8.82 -0.45 1.38
CA LYS A 78 -9.02 -1.30 0.20
C LYS A 78 -7.68 -1.75 -0.37
N ALA A 79 -7.66 -2.91 -1.00
CA ALA A 79 -6.49 -3.44 -1.69
C ALA A 79 -6.67 -3.34 -3.21
N TYR A 80 -5.56 -3.14 -3.91
CA TYR A 80 -5.49 -3.02 -5.36
C TYR A 80 -4.34 -3.85 -5.93
N ASP A 81 -4.51 -4.33 -7.15
CA ASP A 81 -3.43 -4.95 -7.90
C ASP A 81 -2.54 -3.89 -8.59
N SER A 82 -1.53 -4.36 -9.33
CA SER A 82 -0.59 -3.48 -10.04
C SER A 82 -1.21 -2.67 -11.19
N ARG A 83 -2.48 -2.92 -11.55
CA ARG A 83 -3.26 -2.15 -12.52
C ARG A 83 -4.17 -1.11 -11.84
N GLY A 84 -4.20 -1.10 -10.51
CA GLY A 84 -5.14 -0.29 -9.73
C GLY A 84 -6.55 -0.86 -9.69
N GLU A 85 -6.72 -2.13 -10.05
CA GLU A 85 -8.01 -2.82 -9.95
C GLU A 85 -8.20 -3.36 -8.53
N PRO A 86 -9.41 -3.25 -7.96
CA PRO A 86 -9.66 -3.69 -6.59
C PRO A 86 -9.54 -5.21 -6.45
N VAL A 87 -8.93 -5.65 -5.35
CA VAL A 87 -8.76 -7.06 -5.00
C VAL A 87 -9.34 -7.34 -3.62
N ASP A 88 -10.07 -8.45 -3.51
CA ASP A 88 -10.57 -8.93 -2.23
C ASP A 88 -9.46 -9.69 -1.49
N ILE A 89 -9.23 -9.32 -0.23
CA ILE A 89 -8.23 -9.94 0.65
C ILE A 89 -8.95 -10.52 1.86
N GLU A 90 -8.70 -11.80 2.13
CA GLU A 90 -9.21 -12.47 3.33
C GLU A 90 -8.39 -12.05 4.56
N ILE A 91 -9.08 -11.65 5.62
CA ILE A 91 -8.45 -11.31 6.90
C ILE A 91 -8.39 -12.58 7.77
N ILE A 92 -7.18 -12.98 8.15
CA ILE A 92 -6.92 -14.09 9.05
C ILE A 92 -6.60 -13.52 10.44
N TYR A 93 -7.13 -14.14 11.51
CA TYR A 93 -6.95 -13.72 12.91
C TYR A 93 -6.04 -14.68 13.69
#